data_AF-A0A7J8JZG3-F1
#
_entry.id   AF-A0A7J8JZG3-F1
#
_cell.length_a   1.000
_cell.length_b   1.000
_cell.length_c   1.000
_cell.angle_alpha   90.00
_cell.angle_beta   90.00
_cell.angle_gamma   90.00
#
_symmetry.space_group_name_H-M   'P 1'
#
loop_
_entity.id
_entity.type
_entity.pdbx_description
1 polymer ?
#
loop_
_entity_poly.entity_id
_entity_poly.type
_entity_poly.pdbx_seq_one_letter_code
_entity_poly.pdbx_strand_id
1 'polypeptide(L)'
;MSHILVHGSVKHRLQWDSPPEHLSFDPLLITLAEGLRETKHPYTFVSKEGFRELLLVRDAPEKAVPVLPRLIPVLKAALSHSDDDVFERGLNALVQLSVVVGPSLNDHLKHLLTSLFKRLRDKKFKEPITKALQKLEQHGGSECLIIIKAKIPTYCSICC
;
A
#
# COMPACT_ATOMS: atom_id res chain seq x y z
N MET A 1 28.16 29.19 14.65
CA MET A 1 27.32 29.01 15.86
C MET A 1 26.34 27.90 15.58
N SER A 2 26.60 26.75 16.19
CA SER A 2 25.88 25.49 16.07
C SER A 2 24.66 25.49 16.99
N HIS A 3 23.48 25.41 16.40
CA HIS A 3 22.24 24.99 17.05
C HIS A 3 21.65 23.93 16.08
N ILE A 4 21.09 22.78 16.47
CA ILE A 4 20.19 22.50 17.59
C ILE A 4 20.33 20.99 17.92
N LEU A 5 20.57 20.66 19.19
CA LEU A 5 20.30 19.32 19.72
C LEU A 5 18.79 19.23 19.99
N VAL A 6 18.03 18.57 19.12
CA VAL A 6 16.62 18.27 19.37
C VAL A 6 16.55 16.94 20.11
N HIS A 7 16.57 17.01 21.44
CA HIS A 7 16.19 15.88 22.29
C HIS A 7 14.66 15.88 22.39
N GLY A 8 13.99 15.07 21.57
CA GLY A 8 12.54 14.94 21.58
C GLY A 8 12.13 13.59 21.01
N SER A 9 11.53 12.75 21.86
CA SER A 9 10.87 11.47 21.58
C SER A 9 10.86 11.09 20.09
N VAL A 10 11.68 10.10 19.71
CA VAL A 10 11.85 9.63 18.33
C VAL A 10 10.50 9.22 17.75
N LYS A 11 9.78 10.17 17.16
CA LYS A 11 8.75 9.90 16.18
C LYS A 11 9.54 9.54 14.94
N HIS A 12 9.65 8.24 14.67
CA HIS A 12 10.28 7.68 13.48
C HIS A 12 9.59 8.25 12.22
N ARG A 13 9.99 9.45 11.79
CA ARG A 13 9.54 10.13 10.59
C ARG A 13 10.74 10.40 9.72
N LEU A 14 10.54 10.35 8.41
CA LEU A 14 11.60 10.67 7.48
C LEU A 14 11.86 12.17 7.49
N GLN A 15 13.14 12.53 7.42
CA GLN A 15 13.53 13.90 7.13
C GLN A 15 13.59 14.04 5.62
N TRP A 16 12.68 14.84 5.06
CA TRP A 16 12.67 15.14 3.64
C TRP A 16 13.42 16.45 3.36
N ASP A 17 14.25 16.47 2.32
CA ASP A 17 14.92 17.68 1.85
C ASP A 17 13.94 18.68 1.22
N SER A 18 12.76 18.22 0.82
CA SER A 18 11.67 19.05 0.28
C SER A 18 10.32 18.56 0.80
N PRO A 19 9.33 19.44 1.00
CA PRO A 19 8.00 19.03 1.46
C PRO A 19 7.43 17.93 0.55
N PRO A 20 6.88 16.83 1.11
CA PRO A 20 6.27 15.75 0.34
C PRO A 20 5.22 16.23 -0.68
N GLU A 21 4.53 17.32 -0.36
CA GLU A 21 3.54 17.99 -1.22
C GLU A 21 4.12 18.49 -2.54
N HIS A 22 5.42 18.81 -2.61
CA HIS A 22 6.08 19.30 -3.82
C HIS A 22 6.77 18.18 -4.62
N LEU A 23 6.82 16.97 -4.09
CA LEU A 23 7.48 15.85 -4.76
C LEU A 23 6.60 15.28 -5.89
N SER A 24 7.26 14.86 -6.97
CA SER A 24 6.62 14.08 -8.02
C SER A 24 6.48 12.63 -7.58
N PHE A 25 5.30 12.03 -7.78
CA PHE A 25 5.08 10.60 -7.47
C PHE A 25 5.68 9.69 -8.53
N ASP A 26 5.88 10.17 -9.75
CA ASP A 26 6.67 9.48 -10.77
C ASP A 26 8.08 10.08 -10.81
N PRO A 27 9.15 9.31 -10.56
CA PRO A 27 9.17 7.87 -10.27
C PRO A 27 9.09 7.51 -8.77
N LEU A 28 9.08 8.51 -7.88
CA LEU A 28 9.36 8.32 -6.46
C LEU A 28 8.44 7.31 -5.74
N LEU A 29 7.13 7.40 -5.94
CA LEU A 29 6.17 6.48 -5.32
C LEU A 29 6.38 5.04 -5.81
N ILE A 30 6.74 4.86 -7.08
CA ILE A 30 7.06 3.55 -7.66
C ILE A 30 8.32 3.00 -6.99
N THR A 31 9.39 3.81 -6.90
CA THR A 31 10.65 3.40 -6.27
C THR A 31 10.47 3.00 -4.81
N LEU A 32 9.66 3.75 -4.05
CA LEU A 32 9.33 3.40 -2.67
C LEU A 32 8.52 2.11 -2.57
N ALA A 33 7.60 1.87 -3.52
CA ALA A 33 6.86 0.62 -3.59
C ALA A 33 7.74 -0.58 -3.94
N GLU A 34 8.74 -0.40 -4.81
CA GLU A 34 9.74 -1.44 -5.12
C GLU A 34 10.54 -1.80 -3.86
N GLY A 35 10.93 -0.76 -3.11
CA GLY A 35 11.63 -0.88 -1.85
C GLY A 35 10.86 -1.59 -0.73
N LEU A 36 9.55 -1.80 -0.85
CA LEU A 36 8.78 -2.62 0.11
C LEU A 36 9.28 -4.08 0.17
N ARG A 37 9.94 -4.53 -0.89
CA ARG A 37 10.56 -5.86 -0.98
C ARG A 37 11.95 -5.93 -0.34
N GLU A 38 12.54 -4.79 0.00
CA GLU A 38 13.84 -4.76 0.67
C GLU A 38 13.73 -5.30 2.10
N THR A 39 14.74 -6.08 2.49
CA THR A 39 14.84 -6.73 3.80
C THR A 39 15.96 -6.16 4.66
N LYS A 40 16.78 -5.25 4.10
CA LYS A 40 17.92 -4.65 4.78
C LYS A 40 17.57 -3.28 5.35
N HIS A 41 17.92 -3.05 6.62
CA HIS A 41 17.91 -1.71 7.21
C HIS A 41 19.03 -0.86 6.59
N PRO A 42 18.81 0.45 6.29
CA PRO A 42 17.61 1.24 6.54
C PRO A 42 16.55 1.23 5.42
N TYR A 43 16.79 0.55 4.30
CA TYR A 43 15.94 0.60 3.10
C TYR A 43 14.48 0.20 3.36
N THR A 44 14.24 -0.80 4.20
CA THR A 44 12.89 -1.20 4.59
C THR A 44 12.13 -0.09 5.31
N PHE A 45 12.80 0.67 6.19
CA PHE A 45 12.20 1.78 6.93
C PHE A 45 11.90 2.96 6.01
N VAL A 46 12.88 3.36 5.20
CA VAL A 46 12.76 4.45 4.23
C VAL A 46 11.63 4.19 3.24
N SER A 47 11.56 2.98 2.70
CA SER A 47 10.53 2.62 1.72
C SER A 47 9.13 2.61 2.33
N LYS A 48 9.00 2.04 3.54
CA LYS A 48 7.70 1.94 4.22
C LYS A 48 7.16 3.31 4.64
N GLU A 49 7.97 4.10 5.37
CA GLU A 49 7.51 5.41 5.82
C GLU A 49 7.42 6.40 4.66
N GLY A 50 8.31 6.30 3.66
CA GLY A 50 8.29 7.18 2.49
C GLY A 50 7.03 6.96 1.67
N PHE A 51 6.67 5.70 1.40
CA PHE A 51 5.44 5.36 0.71
C PHE A 51 4.20 5.90 1.45
N ARG A 52 4.18 5.73 2.78
CA ARG A 52 3.09 6.22 3.63
C ARG A 52 3.00 7.74 3.63
N GLU A 53 4.11 8.44 3.85
CA GLU A 53 4.13 9.90 3.97
C GLU A 53 3.77 10.57 2.64
N LEU A 54 4.18 10.01 1.49
CA LEU A 54 3.70 10.47 0.19
C LEU A 54 2.19 10.31 0.05
N LEU A 55 1.63 9.16 0.41
CA LEU A 55 0.18 8.93 0.32
C LEU A 55 -0.67 9.77 1.29
N LEU A 56 -0.05 10.43 2.28
CA LEU A 56 -0.74 11.32 3.22
C LEU A 56 -0.84 12.77 2.75
N VAL A 57 -0.19 13.15 1.64
CA VAL A 57 -0.28 14.52 1.12
C VAL A 57 -1.67 14.80 0.57
N ARG A 58 -2.12 16.06 0.65
CA ARG A 58 -3.48 16.46 0.25
C ARG A 58 -3.81 16.10 -1.19
N ASP A 59 -2.85 16.29 -2.09
CA ASP A 59 -3.00 16.06 -3.54
C ASP A 59 -2.53 14.65 -3.95
N ALA A 60 -2.39 13.73 -2.98
CA ALA A 60 -1.95 12.36 -3.24
C ALA A 60 -2.84 11.63 -4.26
N PRO A 61 -4.19 11.76 -4.26
CA PRO A 61 -5.04 11.10 -5.26
C PRO A 61 -4.70 11.54 -6.69
N GLU A 62 -4.55 12.84 -6.91
CA GLU A 62 -4.26 13.43 -8.23
C GLU A 62 -2.91 12.98 -8.78
N LYS A 63 -1.93 12.75 -7.88
CA LYS A 63 -0.58 12.28 -8.23
C LYS A 63 -0.47 10.76 -8.31
N ALA A 64 -1.23 10.01 -7.51
CA ALA A 64 -1.16 8.54 -7.45
C ALA A 64 -1.92 7.87 -8.59
N VAL A 65 -3.10 8.39 -8.97
CA VAL A 65 -3.95 7.79 -10.01
C VAL A 65 -3.22 7.61 -11.34
N PRO A 66 -2.50 8.61 -11.89
CA PRO A 66 -1.75 8.47 -13.15
C PRO A 66 -0.64 7.41 -13.07
N VAL A 67 -0.13 7.14 -11.87
CA VAL A 67 1.01 6.25 -11.62
C VAL A 67 0.57 4.80 -11.40
N LEU A 68 -0.73 4.55 -11.16
CA LEU A 68 -1.30 3.23 -10.90
C LEU A 68 -0.84 2.14 -11.89
N PRO A 69 -0.84 2.35 -13.23
CA PRO A 69 -0.45 1.30 -14.17
C PRO A 69 0.97 0.75 -13.94
N ARG A 70 1.89 1.61 -13.48
CA ARG A 70 3.28 1.24 -13.16
C ARG A 70 3.44 0.76 -11.72
N LEU A 71 2.64 1.26 -10.80
CA LEU A 71 2.66 0.89 -9.39
C LEU A 71 2.09 -0.52 -9.12
N ILE A 72 1.04 -0.91 -9.85
CA ILE A 72 0.32 -2.17 -9.63
C ILE A 72 1.22 -3.42 -9.82
N PRO A 73 2.04 -3.54 -10.88
CA PRO A 73 2.96 -4.67 -11.02
C PRO A 73 3.95 -4.79 -9.85
N VAL A 74 4.45 -3.66 -9.35
CA VAL A 74 5.39 -3.60 -8.22
C VAL A 74 4.72 -4.09 -6.93
N LEU A 75 3.53 -3.57 -6.62
CA LEU A 75 2.76 -4.02 -5.45
C LEU A 75 2.37 -5.50 -5.56
N LYS A 76 1.97 -5.95 -6.75
CA LYS A 76 1.70 -7.37 -7.00
C LYS A 76 2.91 -8.24 -6.73
N ALA A 77 4.12 -7.80 -7.08
CA ALA A 77 5.35 -8.52 -6.79
C ALA A 77 5.59 -8.67 -5.27
N ALA A 78 5.35 -7.61 -4.49
CA ALA A 78 5.42 -7.67 -3.03
C ALA A 78 4.37 -8.63 -2.43
N LEU A 79 3.12 -8.56 -2.91
CA LEU A 79 2.02 -9.45 -2.48
C LEU A 79 2.18 -10.92 -2.89
N SER A 80 3.06 -11.20 -3.87
CA SER A 80 3.34 -12.56 -4.34
C SER A 80 4.67 -13.08 -3.82
N HIS A 81 5.40 -12.27 -3.04
CA HIS A 81 6.69 -12.66 -2.47
C HIS A 81 6.50 -13.77 -1.45
N SER A 82 7.50 -14.65 -1.27
CA SER A 82 7.46 -15.76 -0.30
C SER A 82 7.73 -15.32 1.14
N ASP A 83 8.56 -14.29 1.32
CA ASP A 83 8.81 -13.65 2.61
C ASP A 83 7.53 -13.01 3.18
N ASP A 84 7.24 -13.35 4.42
CA ASP A 84 6.03 -12.94 5.13
C ASP A 84 6.03 -11.44 5.46
N ASP A 85 7.17 -10.87 5.84
CA ASP A 85 7.26 -9.44 6.17
C ASP A 85 7.13 -8.59 4.91
N VAL A 86 7.69 -9.04 3.78
CA VAL A 86 7.49 -8.40 2.46
C VAL A 86 6.01 -8.43 2.06
N PHE A 87 5.35 -9.58 2.24
CA PHE A 87 3.92 -9.71 1.97
C PHE A 87 3.09 -8.75 2.82
N GLU A 88 3.35 -8.68 4.13
CA GLU A 88 2.64 -7.79 5.05
C GLU A 88 2.85 -6.32 4.69
N ARG A 89 4.08 -5.92 4.31
CA ARG A 89 4.35 -4.57 3.81
C ARG A 89 3.57 -4.27 2.53
N GLY A 90 3.54 -5.21 1.58
CA GLY A 90 2.73 -5.10 0.37
C GLY A 90 1.23 -4.98 0.64
N LEU A 91 0.71 -5.75 1.60
CA LEU A 91 -0.71 -5.73 2.01
C LEU A 91 -1.07 -4.38 2.64
N ASN A 92 -0.23 -3.87 3.53
CA ASN A 92 -0.41 -2.56 4.14
C ASN A 92 -0.34 -1.44 3.09
N ALA A 93 0.59 -1.51 2.15
CA ALA A 93 0.71 -0.54 1.06
C ALA A 93 -0.52 -0.55 0.15
N LEU A 94 -1.07 -1.73 -0.15
CA LEU A 94 -2.32 -1.86 -0.92
C LEU A 94 -3.49 -1.16 -0.21
N VAL A 95 -3.63 -1.35 1.10
CA VAL A 95 -4.67 -0.69 1.89
C VAL A 95 -4.47 0.82 1.92
N GLN A 96 -3.24 1.31 2.08
CA GLN A 96 -2.96 2.75 2.06
C GLN A 96 -3.27 3.35 0.68
N LEU A 97 -2.90 2.65 -0.38
CA LEU A 97 -3.20 3.07 -1.74
C LEU A 97 -4.71 3.16 -1.97
N SER A 98 -5.48 2.18 -1.50
CA SER A 98 -6.95 2.18 -1.68
C SER A 98 -7.65 3.33 -0.99
N VAL A 99 -7.16 3.77 0.18
CA VAL A 99 -7.66 4.98 0.86
C VAL A 99 -7.50 6.22 -0.03
N VAL A 100 -6.39 6.30 -0.76
CA VAL A 100 -6.03 7.48 -1.56
C VAL A 100 -6.70 7.50 -2.92
N VAL A 101 -6.64 6.38 -3.67
CA VAL A 101 -7.15 6.35 -5.05
C VAL A 101 -8.60 5.88 -5.16
N GLY A 102 -9.14 5.29 -4.09
CA GLY A 102 -10.53 4.85 -4.00
C GLY A 102 -10.95 3.95 -5.17
N PRO A 103 -12.06 4.26 -5.87
CA PRO A 103 -12.58 3.47 -6.99
C PRO A 103 -11.61 3.32 -8.16
N SER A 104 -10.65 4.22 -8.34
CA SER A 104 -9.65 4.14 -9.43
C SER A 104 -8.78 2.87 -9.34
N LEU A 105 -8.74 2.22 -8.18
CA LEU A 105 -8.05 0.94 -7.99
C LEU A 105 -8.78 -0.24 -8.64
N ASN A 106 -10.10 -0.14 -8.87
CA ASN A 106 -10.96 -1.25 -9.27
C ASN A 106 -10.50 -1.91 -10.59
N ASP A 107 -10.08 -1.12 -11.57
CA ASP A 107 -9.59 -1.60 -12.88
C ASP A 107 -8.40 -2.55 -12.77
N HIS A 108 -7.61 -2.37 -11.72
CA HIS A 108 -6.37 -3.09 -11.48
C HIS A 108 -6.50 -4.16 -10.38
N LEU A 109 -7.56 -4.10 -9.57
CA LEU A 109 -7.76 -4.89 -8.36
C LEU A 109 -7.74 -6.40 -8.65
N LYS A 110 -8.27 -6.84 -9.79
CA LYS A 110 -8.28 -8.24 -10.24
C LYS A 110 -6.90 -8.92 -10.18
N HIS A 111 -5.84 -8.17 -10.49
CA HIS A 111 -4.48 -8.69 -10.52
C HIS A 111 -3.91 -8.88 -9.11
N LEU A 112 -4.25 -7.99 -8.20
CA LEU A 112 -3.81 -7.99 -6.80
C LEU A 112 -4.55 -9.06 -5.98
N LEU A 113 -5.87 -9.18 -6.19
CA LEU A 113 -6.71 -10.18 -5.53
C LEU A 113 -6.27 -11.62 -5.82
N THR A 114 -5.74 -11.87 -7.02
CA THR A 114 -5.21 -13.18 -7.38
C THR A 114 -4.04 -13.58 -6.46
N SER A 115 -3.19 -12.63 -6.07
CA SER A 115 -2.08 -12.86 -5.13
C SER A 115 -2.59 -13.05 -3.70
N LEU A 116 -3.57 -12.24 -3.28
CA LEU A 116 -4.20 -12.39 -1.96
C LEU A 116 -4.90 -13.73 -1.80
N PHE A 117 -5.65 -14.19 -2.82
CA PHE A 117 -6.35 -15.46 -2.78
C PHE A 117 -5.41 -16.65 -2.58
N LYS A 118 -4.22 -16.61 -3.19
CA LYS A 118 -3.19 -17.65 -2.98
C LYS A 118 -2.71 -17.68 -1.52
N ARG A 119 -2.56 -16.51 -0.91
CA ARG A 119 -2.12 -16.35 0.49
C ARG A 119 -3.21 -16.62 1.53
N LEU A 120 -4.49 -16.59 1.16
CA LEU A 120 -5.60 -16.99 2.05
C LEU A 120 -5.55 -18.45 2.52
N ARG A 121 -4.79 -19.32 1.83
CA ARG A 121 -4.57 -20.71 2.25
C ARG A 121 -3.74 -20.80 3.54
N ASP A 122 -2.95 -19.77 3.81
CA ASP A 122 -2.17 -19.65 5.02
C ASP A 122 -3.04 -19.06 6.14
N LYS A 123 -3.20 -19.83 7.23
CA LYS A 123 -3.99 -19.42 8.38
C LYS A 123 -3.47 -18.12 9.00
N LYS A 124 -2.16 -17.87 8.91
CA LYS A 124 -1.52 -16.64 9.41
C LYS A 124 -2.08 -15.39 8.74
N PHE A 125 -2.34 -15.46 7.43
CA PHE A 125 -2.74 -14.30 6.63
C PHE A 125 -4.25 -14.18 6.40
N LYS A 126 -5.04 -15.17 6.81
CA LYS A 126 -6.49 -15.16 6.63
C LYS A 126 -7.14 -13.90 7.22
N GLU A 127 -6.85 -13.58 8.48
CA GLU A 127 -7.43 -12.41 9.16
C GLU A 127 -6.88 -11.08 8.60
N PRO A 128 -5.55 -10.89 8.44
CA PRO A 128 -5.01 -9.68 7.80
C PRO A 128 -5.57 -9.41 6.41
N ILE A 129 -5.65 -10.44 5.55
CA ILE A 129 -6.21 -10.31 4.20
C ILE A 129 -7.68 -9.95 4.27
N THR A 130 -8.46 -10.58 5.16
CA THR A 130 -9.88 -10.26 5.33
C THR A 130 -10.06 -8.79 5.72
N LYS A 131 -9.30 -8.29 6.70
CA LYS A 131 -9.33 -6.87 7.09
C LYS A 131 -8.92 -5.94 5.94
N ALA A 132 -7.97 -6.34 5.10
CA ALA A 132 -7.57 -5.57 3.93
C ALA A 132 -8.67 -5.53 2.87
N LEU A 133 -9.32 -6.65 2.58
CA LEU A 133 -10.46 -6.73 1.64
C LEU A 133 -11.64 -5.87 2.09
N GLN A 134 -11.91 -5.85 3.39
CA GLN A 134 -12.91 -4.98 4.00
C GLN A 134 -12.61 -3.49 3.75
N LYS A 135 -11.37 -3.06 3.97
CA LYS A 135 -10.98 -1.68 3.65
C LYS A 135 -11.02 -1.37 2.15
N LEU A 136 -10.67 -2.34 1.31
CA LEU A 136 -10.78 -2.19 -0.14
C LEU A 136 -12.24 -2.00 -0.57
N GLU A 137 -13.16 -2.76 -0.01
CA GLU A 137 -14.61 -2.62 -0.23
C GLU A 137 -15.10 -1.22 0.20
N GLN A 138 -14.70 -0.76 1.39
CA GLN A 138 -15.10 0.55 1.92
C GLN A 138 -14.68 1.71 1.02
N HIS A 139 -13.47 1.68 0.44
CA HIS A 139 -12.98 2.77 -0.40
C HIS A 139 -13.30 2.61 -1.89
N GLY A 140 -13.43 1.37 -2.37
CA GLY A 140 -13.66 1.05 -3.78
C GLY A 140 -15.14 1.03 -4.20
N GLY A 141 -16.08 1.13 -3.25
CA GLY A 141 -17.51 1.19 -3.51
C GLY A 141 -18.13 -0.13 -3.97
N SER A 142 -19.35 -0.06 -4.52
CA SER A 142 -20.14 -1.23 -4.90
C SER A 142 -19.47 -2.12 -5.96
N GLU A 143 -18.74 -1.54 -6.90
CA GLU A 143 -18.01 -2.28 -7.93
C GLU A 143 -16.87 -3.12 -7.34
N CYS A 144 -16.18 -2.59 -6.32
CA CYS A 144 -15.11 -3.31 -5.65
C CYS A 144 -15.60 -4.62 -5.04
N LEU A 145 -16.79 -4.62 -4.42
CA LEU A 145 -17.39 -5.84 -3.86
C LEU A 145 -17.65 -6.91 -4.93
N ILE A 146 -18.12 -6.51 -6.11
CA ILE A 146 -18.35 -7.43 -7.24
C ILE A 146 -17.04 -8.08 -7.67
N ILE A 147 -15.97 -7.28 -7.79
CA ILE A 147 -14.64 -7.75 -8.19
C ILE A 147 -14.04 -8.68 -7.12
N ILE A 148 -14.17 -8.34 -5.83
CA ILE A 148 -13.71 -9.16 -4.72
C ILE A 148 -14.45 -10.50 -4.72
N LYS A 149 -15.78 -10.52 -4.76
CA LYS A 149 -16.58 -11.76 -4.77
C LYS A 149 -16.31 -12.63 -5.99
N ALA A 150 -16.07 -12.03 -7.15
CA ALA A 150 -15.72 -12.76 -8.36
C ALA A 150 -14.36 -13.49 -8.26
N LYS A 151 -13.42 -13.00 -7.45
CA LYS A 151 -12.10 -13.65 -7.25
C LYS A 151 -11.97 -14.43 -5.95
N ILE A 152 -12.71 -14.05 -4.92
CA ILE A 152 -12.68 -14.65 -3.58
C ILE A 152 -14.13 -14.91 -3.17
N PRO A 153 -14.76 -15.99 -3.67
CA PRO A 153 -16.17 -16.28 -3.42
C PRO A 153 -16.51 -16.49 -1.94
N THR A 154 -15.51 -16.85 -1.13
CA THR A 154 -15.64 -17.08 0.31
C THR A 154 -15.59 -15.80 1.14
N TYR A 155 -15.43 -14.62 0.52
CA TYR A 155 -15.38 -13.35 1.23
C TYR A 155 -16.77 -12.95 1.72
N CYS A 156 -16.89 -12.70 3.03
CA CYS A 156 -18.08 -12.12 3.66
C CYS A 156 -17.88 -10.60 3.82
N SER A 157 -18.83 -9.83 3.30
CA SER A 157 -18.82 -8.36 3.38
C SER A 157 -19.02 -7.88 4.82
N ILE A 158 -18.57 -6.66 5.10
CA ILE A 158 -18.77 -5.97 6.39
C ILE A 158 -20.26 -5.69 6.67
N CYS A 159 -21.08 -5.63 5.61
CA CYS A 159 -22.51 -5.30 5.71
C CYS A 159 -23.40 -6.54 5.88
N CYS A 160 -22.85 -7.70 6.27
CA CYS A 160 -23.58 -8.94 6.53
C CYS A 160 -23.75 -9.20 8.03
#